data_AF-A0A966NTB5-F1
#
_entry.id   AF-A0A966NTB5-F1
#
_cell.length_a   1.000
_cell.length_b   1.000
_cell.length_c   1.000
_cell.angle_alpha   90.00
_cell.angle_beta   90.00
_cell.angle_gamma   90.00
#
_symmetry.space_group_name_H-M   'P 1'
#
loop_
_entity.id
_entity.type
_entity.pdbx_description
1 polymer ?
#
loop_
_entity_poly.entity_id
_entity_poly.type
_entity_poly.pdbx_seq_one_letter_code
_entity_poly.pdbx_strand_id
1 'polypeptide(L)'
;DFHLENWLFKQGDLKLTDINILWKDFSKSKADAADLRIESMQLRNGIRQHELDAALYSPWHQGKLSLFGKFSHRFGGQAGYWRDWLGDFQWEVQQLDLGQFSRDFEIPFKQLSGVLDSSGSIALNKGIPDGGQFKLAIEQPVFQQSKSNQALEFGRLEMEAKQFTSGKFISLGVQRFAWLNKNQKRGSAMESLAPMTFGWQAPKRDDELEKFSFSSAKISLENLSLFAMNLPIPNRIRQMLEQAEPRGELLDVDITWAESKSNIPLIGGLLSGQGPKFNITGALNQISVKGYRDIIPSISNLSGKIITNQNQGSLKLNSQNLGLVITDFLAEPRLQFDSASGGLTWSLKNKQWQIGFDQLSVSNPDIALIANGNYLIGKEKTPDTLDLSIQFPRGKAGTIYRYLPAEMSRDARTYIEKAFVTGDINNGSLRIKGDPNLA
;
A
#
# COMPACT_ATOMS: atom_id res chain seq x y z
N ASP A 1 -4.61 -12.38 34.57
CA ASP A 1 -4.77 -13.75 35.10
C ASP A 1 -5.75 -14.54 34.26
N PHE A 2 -5.47 -15.82 34.00
CA PHE A 2 -6.30 -16.73 33.22
C PHE A 2 -7.07 -17.72 34.12
N HIS A 3 -7.56 -17.26 35.28
CA HIS A 3 -8.10 -18.16 36.31
C HIS A 3 -9.36 -18.92 35.85
N LEU A 4 -10.27 -18.24 35.15
CA LEU A 4 -11.51 -18.84 34.66
C LEU A 4 -11.24 -19.88 33.58
N GLU A 5 -10.38 -19.52 32.61
CA GLU A 5 -9.98 -20.39 31.51
C GLU A 5 -9.23 -21.61 32.03
N ASN A 6 -8.29 -21.41 32.97
CA ASN A 6 -7.59 -22.51 33.62
C ASN A 6 -8.53 -23.43 34.40
N TRP A 7 -9.61 -22.90 35.01
CA TRP A 7 -10.63 -23.72 35.66
C TRP A 7 -11.47 -24.50 34.64
N LEU A 8 -11.85 -23.86 33.54
CA LEU A 8 -12.64 -24.47 32.46
C LEU A 8 -11.90 -25.67 31.84
N PHE A 9 -10.61 -25.52 31.55
CA PHE A 9 -9.78 -26.58 30.95
C PHE A 9 -9.35 -27.68 31.94
N LYS A 10 -9.62 -27.52 33.24
CA LYS A 10 -9.45 -28.58 34.25
C LYS A 10 -10.65 -29.55 34.29
N GLN A 11 -11.79 -29.19 33.72
CA GLN A 11 -12.97 -30.07 33.71
C GLN A 11 -12.77 -31.17 32.66
N GLY A 12 -12.97 -32.44 32.99
CA GLY A 12 -12.64 -33.54 32.05
C GLY A 12 -13.46 -33.54 30.76
N ASP A 13 -14.79 -33.60 30.87
CA ASP A 13 -15.71 -33.46 29.74
C ASP A 13 -16.84 -32.53 30.16
N LEU A 14 -16.98 -31.41 29.47
CA LEU A 14 -18.00 -30.41 29.72
C LEU A 14 -18.95 -30.37 28.53
N LYS A 15 -20.20 -30.75 28.76
CA LYS A 15 -21.28 -30.66 27.78
C LYS A 15 -22.32 -29.68 28.26
N LEU A 16 -22.52 -28.62 27.48
CA LEU A 16 -23.52 -27.58 27.72
C LEU A 16 -24.50 -27.60 26.54
N THR A 17 -25.79 -27.56 26.83
CA THR A 17 -26.86 -27.52 25.83
C THR A 17 -27.94 -26.57 26.31
N ASP A 18 -28.46 -25.74 25.40
CA ASP A 18 -29.54 -24.79 25.65
C ASP A 18 -29.31 -23.86 26.84
N ILE A 19 -28.09 -23.33 26.98
CA ILE A 19 -27.75 -22.38 28.05
C ILE A 19 -27.96 -20.96 27.57
N ASN A 20 -28.75 -20.19 28.30
CA ASN A 20 -28.88 -18.75 28.10
C ASN A 20 -27.95 -17.99 29.06
N ILE A 21 -27.10 -17.15 28.49
CA ILE A 21 -26.19 -16.23 29.17
C ILE A 21 -26.71 -14.83 28.90
N LEU A 22 -27.24 -14.20 29.94
CA LEU A 22 -27.60 -12.79 29.91
C LEU A 22 -26.35 -11.96 30.17
N TRP A 23 -25.78 -11.36 29.13
CA TRP A 23 -24.63 -10.47 29.26
C TRP A 23 -25.11 -9.03 29.46
N LYS A 24 -24.63 -8.36 30.51
CA LYS A 24 -24.90 -6.95 30.79
C LYS A 24 -23.59 -6.19 30.86
N ASP A 25 -23.40 -5.25 29.93
CA ASP A 25 -22.24 -4.38 29.94
C ASP A 25 -22.52 -3.11 30.75
N PHE A 26 -22.04 -3.06 31.99
CA PHE A 26 -22.21 -1.89 32.86
C PHE A 26 -21.38 -0.67 32.42
N SER A 27 -20.47 -0.82 31.44
CA SER A 27 -19.72 0.29 30.86
C SER A 27 -20.53 1.06 29.79
N LYS A 28 -21.55 0.42 29.19
CA LYS A 28 -22.38 0.96 28.11
C LYS A 28 -23.85 0.96 28.50
N SER A 29 -24.27 1.91 29.32
CA SER A 29 -25.69 2.08 29.76
C SER A 29 -26.28 0.87 30.53
N LYS A 30 -27.14 1.12 31.52
CA LYS A 30 -27.76 0.03 32.31
C LYS A 30 -28.79 -0.82 31.53
N ALA A 31 -29.13 -0.44 30.29
CA ALA A 31 -30.30 -0.95 29.57
C ALA A 31 -29.99 -2.01 28.50
N ASP A 32 -28.74 -2.17 28.07
CA ASP A 32 -28.39 -3.06 26.95
C ASP A 32 -27.90 -4.41 27.51
N ALA A 33 -28.82 -5.36 27.63
CA ALA A 33 -28.49 -6.75 27.91
C ALA A 33 -28.48 -7.54 26.59
N ALA A 34 -27.39 -8.24 26.30
CA ALA A 34 -27.33 -9.15 25.16
C ALA A 34 -27.67 -10.57 25.61
N ASP A 35 -28.64 -11.19 24.95
CA ASP A 35 -28.96 -12.60 25.14
C ASP A 35 -28.03 -13.46 24.29
N LEU A 36 -27.02 -14.03 24.93
CA LEU A 36 -26.13 -15.02 24.32
C LEU A 36 -26.69 -16.40 24.66
N ARG A 37 -26.86 -17.28 23.67
CA ARG A 37 -27.31 -18.65 23.93
C ARG A 37 -26.27 -19.64 23.40
N ILE A 38 -25.88 -20.60 24.23
CA ILE A 38 -25.10 -21.75 23.82
C ILE A 38 -26.11 -22.82 23.43
N GLU A 39 -26.25 -23.09 22.14
CA GLU A 39 -27.13 -24.16 21.65
C GLU A 39 -26.53 -25.51 21.99
N SER A 40 -25.25 -25.68 21.66
CA SER A 40 -24.46 -26.83 22.09
C SER A 40 -23.00 -26.44 22.24
N MET A 41 -22.36 -26.85 23.33
CA MET A 41 -20.92 -26.78 23.49
C MET A 41 -20.43 -28.07 24.11
N GLN A 42 -19.47 -28.70 23.44
CA GLN A 42 -18.72 -29.85 23.94
C GLN A 42 -17.27 -29.41 24.08
N LEU A 43 -16.75 -29.45 25.31
CA LEU A 43 -15.35 -29.23 25.61
C LEU A 43 -14.77 -30.48 26.25
N ARG A 44 -13.94 -31.20 25.50
CA ARG A 44 -13.22 -32.38 25.97
C ARG A 44 -11.80 -31.98 26.32
N ASN A 45 -11.43 -32.14 27.58
CA ASN A 45 -10.11 -31.80 28.07
C ASN A 45 -9.37 -33.08 28.51
N GLY A 46 -8.25 -33.34 27.86
CA GLY A 46 -7.22 -34.25 28.34
C GLY A 46 -6.19 -33.53 29.21
N ILE A 47 -5.07 -34.21 29.49
CA ILE A 47 -3.97 -33.64 30.30
C ILE A 47 -3.35 -32.40 29.65
N ARG A 48 -3.32 -32.36 28.32
CA ARG A 48 -2.75 -31.26 27.53
C ARG A 48 -3.52 -30.93 26.26
N GLN A 49 -4.38 -31.83 25.81
CA GLN A 49 -5.11 -31.71 24.56
C GLN A 49 -6.54 -31.31 24.88
N HIS A 50 -7.06 -30.38 24.10
CA HIS A 50 -8.39 -29.81 24.28
C HIS A 50 -9.09 -29.85 22.93
N GLU A 51 -10.34 -30.27 22.93
CA GLU A 51 -11.22 -30.26 21.78
C GLU A 51 -12.47 -29.49 22.15
N LEU A 52 -12.75 -28.44 21.38
CA LEU A 52 -13.91 -27.57 21.50
C LEU A 52 -14.76 -27.72 20.25
N ASP A 53 -16.03 -28.03 20.44
CA ASP A 53 -17.08 -27.92 19.42
C ASP A 53 -18.20 -27.09 20.03
N ALA A 54 -18.51 -25.94 19.42
CA ALA A 54 -19.51 -25.01 19.92
C ALA A 54 -20.39 -24.48 18.80
N ALA A 55 -21.71 -24.55 19.01
CA ALA A 55 -22.73 -23.84 18.27
C ALA A 55 -23.35 -22.79 19.20
N LEU A 56 -23.24 -21.54 18.79
CA LEU A 56 -23.60 -20.38 19.59
C LEU A 56 -24.69 -19.59 18.86
N TYR A 57 -25.53 -18.92 19.65
CA TYR A 57 -26.49 -17.94 19.19
C TYR A 57 -26.16 -16.60 19.89
N SER A 58 -26.21 -15.52 19.14
CA SER A 58 -26.01 -14.16 19.66
C SER A 58 -26.96 -13.20 18.94
N PRO A 59 -27.28 -12.05 19.55
CA PRO A 59 -28.20 -11.09 18.94
C PRO A 59 -27.67 -10.48 17.64
N TRP A 60 -26.35 -10.60 17.41
CA TRP A 60 -25.66 -9.96 16.31
C TRP A 60 -25.63 -10.77 15.02
N HIS A 61 -26.14 -12.00 14.97
CA HIS A 61 -26.09 -12.82 13.76
C HIS A 61 -27.40 -13.54 13.47
N GLN A 62 -27.52 -14.06 12.24
CA GLN A 62 -28.60 -14.96 11.85
C GLN A 62 -28.04 -16.20 11.15
N GLY A 63 -28.68 -17.35 11.37
CA GLY A 63 -28.21 -18.62 10.82
C GLY A 63 -27.14 -19.25 11.71
N LYS A 64 -26.07 -19.77 11.10
CA LYS A 64 -25.07 -20.59 11.81
C LYS A 64 -23.94 -19.73 12.41
N LEU A 65 -23.63 -19.95 13.68
CA LEU A 65 -22.37 -19.54 14.32
C LEU A 65 -21.76 -20.76 15.02
N SER A 66 -20.71 -21.30 14.43
CA SER A 66 -20.00 -22.47 14.96
C SER A 66 -18.51 -22.24 15.06
N LEU A 67 -17.93 -22.78 16.13
CA LEU A 67 -16.50 -22.76 16.40
C LEU A 67 -16.05 -24.19 16.69
N PHE A 68 -15.01 -24.63 16.00
CA PHE A 68 -14.34 -25.89 16.28
C PHE A 68 -12.86 -25.63 16.56
N GLY A 69 -12.27 -26.33 17.51
CA GLY A 69 -10.86 -26.18 17.81
C GLY A 69 -10.28 -27.43 18.44
N LYS A 70 -9.12 -27.85 17.95
CA LYS A 70 -8.32 -28.91 18.55
C LYS A 70 -6.92 -28.39 18.83
N PHE A 71 -6.58 -28.24 20.10
CA PHE A 71 -5.34 -27.60 20.49
C PHE A 71 -4.71 -28.23 21.71
N SER A 72 -3.46 -27.86 21.95
CA SER A 72 -2.71 -28.22 23.14
C SER A 72 -1.97 -27.02 23.69
N HIS A 73 -1.69 -27.01 24.99
CA HIS A 73 -0.83 -26.01 25.60
C HIS A 73 0.57 -26.56 25.89
N ARG A 74 1.51 -25.65 26.18
CA ARG A 74 2.88 -25.99 26.57
C ARG A 74 2.89 -26.86 27.84
N PHE A 75 3.83 -27.80 27.89
CA PHE A 75 4.08 -28.59 29.10
C PHE A 75 4.46 -27.68 30.29
N GLY A 76 3.78 -27.85 31.42
CA GLY A 76 3.94 -26.98 32.60
C GLY A 76 3.40 -25.56 32.44
N GLY A 77 2.78 -25.22 31.30
CA GLY A 77 2.12 -23.94 31.05
C GLY A 77 0.69 -23.89 31.57
N GLN A 78 0.08 -22.71 31.52
CA GLN A 78 -1.32 -22.50 31.87
C GLN A 78 -2.21 -22.84 30.67
N ALA A 79 -3.22 -23.71 30.85
CA ALA A 79 -4.13 -24.10 29.77
C ALA A 79 -4.88 -22.91 29.15
N GLY A 80 -5.23 -21.92 29.98
CA GLY A 80 -5.89 -20.68 29.54
C GLY A 80 -4.99 -19.68 28.81
N TYR A 81 -3.67 -19.88 28.81
CA TYR A 81 -2.75 -18.96 28.16
C TYR A 81 -2.67 -19.27 26.66
N TRP A 82 -3.55 -18.63 25.87
CA TRP A 82 -3.69 -18.86 24.43
C TRP A 82 -2.40 -18.64 23.63
N ARG A 83 -1.47 -17.83 24.15
CA ARG A 83 -0.16 -17.60 23.55
C ARG A 83 0.76 -18.83 23.60
N ASP A 84 0.39 -19.88 24.33
CA ASP A 84 1.08 -21.16 24.33
C ASP A 84 0.32 -22.24 23.54
N TRP A 85 -0.80 -21.89 22.89
CA TRP A 85 -1.60 -22.86 22.15
C TRP A 85 -0.91 -23.30 20.87
N LEU A 86 -0.99 -24.60 20.63
CA LEU A 86 -0.59 -25.30 19.42
C LEU A 86 -1.78 -26.13 18.93
N GLY A 87 -2.35 -25.79 17.79
CA GLY A 87 -3.53 -26.48 17.29
C GLY A 87 -4.26 -25.78 16.15
N ASP A 88 -5.34 -26.39 15.71
CA ASP A 88 -6.15 -25.96 14.59
C ASP A 88 -7.51 -25.45 15.09
N PHE A 89 -7.94 -24.32 14.56
CA PHE A 89 -9.22 -23.69 14.85
C PHE A 89 -9.97 -23.46 13.55
N GLN A 90 -11.28 -23.66 13.58
CA GLN A 90 -12.17 -23.46 12.46
C GLN A 90 -13.38 -22.66 12.94
N TRP A 91 -13.90 -21.82 12.06
CA TRP A 91 -15.11 -21.06 12.34
C TRP A 91 -16.00 -20.99 11.11
N GLU A 92 -17.28 -20.83 11.38
CA GLU A 92 -18.29 -20.45 10.40
C GLU A 92 -19.26 -19.51 11.10
N VAL A 93 -19.48 -18.34 10.52
CA VAL A 93 -20.49 -17.39 10.96
C VAL A 93 -21.24 -16.91 9.73
N GLN A 94 -22.57 -16.93 9.83
CA GLN A 94 -23.48 -16.45 8.80
C GLN A 94 -24.18 -15.19 9.27
N GLN A 95 -24.42 -14.28 8.34
CA GLN A 95 -25.20 -13.06 8.53
C GLN A 95 -24.92 -12.29 9.83
N LEU A 96 -23.65 -12.09 10.18
CA LEU A 96 -23.26 -11.24 11.31
C LEU A 96 -23.50 -9.76 10.98
N ASP A 97 -24.40 -9.11 11.70
CA ASP A 97 -24.64 -7.67 11.67
C ASP A 97 -23.45 -6.92 12.29
N LEU A 98 -22.56 -6.44 11.42
CA LEU A 98 -21.39 -5.66 11.82
C LEU A 98 -21.75 -4.32 12.46
N GLY A 99 -22.93 -3.78 12.16
CA GLY A 99 -23.42 -2.53 12.71
C GLY A 99 -23.85 -2.67 14.17
N GLN A 100 -24.48 -3.79 14.53
CA GLN A 100 -24.73 -4.13 15.93
C GLN A 100 -23.44 -4.53 16.65
N PHE A 101 -22.64 -5.41 16.03
CA PHE A 101 -21.40 -5.88 16.61
C PHE A 101 -20.42 -4.72 16.94
N SER A 102 -20.28 -3.73 16.04
CA SER A 102 -19.41 -2.57 16.28
C SER A 102 -19.93 -1.56 17.30
N ARG A 103 -21.22 -1.62 17.67
CA ARG A 103 -21.75 -0.83 18.80
C ARG A 103 -21.34 -1.44 20.12
N ASP A 104 -21.39 -2.76 20.22
CA ASP A 104 -21.21 -3.48 21.47
C ASP A 104 -19.73 -3.75 21.77
N PHE A 105 -18.90 -3.90 20.75
CA PHE A 105 -17.46 -4.10 20.89
C PHE A 105 -16.64 -2.87 20.46
N GLU A 106 -15.55 -2.57 21.16
CA GLU A 106 -14.59 -1.56 20.70
C GLU A 106 -13.83 -2.08 19.49
N ILE A 107 -14.02 -1.44 18.34
CA ILE A 107 -13.36 -1.79 17.08
C ILE A 107 -12.55 -0.57 16.61
N PRO A 108 -11.37 -0.75 16.00
CA PRO A 108 -10.53 0.34 15.49
C PRO A 108 -11.10 1.05 14.25
N PHE A 109 -12.42 1.10 14.09
CA PHE A 109 -13.14 1.84 13.05
C PHE A 109 -14.17 2.76 13.68
N LYS A 110 -14.33 3.97 13.15
CA LYS A 110 -15.36 4.89 13.61
C LYS A 110 -16.76 4.41 13.24
N GLN A 111 -16.89 3.81 12.06
CA GLN A 111 -18.10 3.16 11.57
C GLN A 111 -17.71 1.89 10.83
N LEU A 112 -18.38 0.80 11.19
CA LEU A 112 -18.33 -0.48 10.51
C LEU A 112 -19.74 -1.05 10.51
N SER A 113 -20.33 -1.23 9.33
CA SER A 113 -21.65 -1.85 9.18
C SER A 113 -21.71 -2.71 7.94
N GLY A 114 -22.76 -3.51 7.84
CA GLY A 114 -22.96 -4.51 6.79
C GLY A 114 -23.28 -5.87 7.41
N VAL A 115 -23.58 -6.84 6.55
CA VAL A 115 -23.89 -8.22 6.96
C VAL A 115 -22.76 -9.12 6.51
N LEU A 116 -22.04 -9.72 7.46
CA LEU A 116 -20.86 -10.54 7.22
C LEU A 116 -21.19 -12.04 7.24
N ASP A 117 -20.80 -12.74 6.19
CA ASP A 117 -20.57 -14.18 6.20
C ASP A 117 -19.07 -14.45 6.24
N SER A 118 -18.63 -15.31 7.15
CA SER A 118 -17.21 -15.64 7.32
C SER A 118 -17.02 -17.11 7.62
N SER A 119 -16.06 -17.73 6.95
CA SER A 119 -15.63 -19.09 7.28
C SER A 119 -14.13 -19.22 7.12
N GLY A 120 -13.51 -20.09 7.90
CA GLY A 120 -12.08 -20.31 7.77
C GLY A 120 -11.50 -21.29 8.76
N SER A 121 -10.20 -21.47 8.62
CA SER A 121 -9.37 -22.23 9.51
C SER A 121 -8.06 -21.51 9.77
N ILE A 122 -7.55 -21.61 10.99
CA ILE A 122 -6.26 -21.05 11.39
C ILE A 122 -5.54 -22.07 12.28
N ALA A 123 -4.30 -22.37 11.95
CA ALA A 123 -3.39 -23.10 12.80
C ALA A 123 -2.62 -22.10 13.65
N LEU A 124 -2.46 -22.39 14.94
CA LEU A 124 -1.63 -21.63 15.85
C LEU A 124 -0.45 -22.47 16.30
N ASN A 125 0.71 -21.85 16.39
CA ASN A 125 1.94 -22.41 16.95
C ASN A 125 2.52 -21.44 17.97
N LYS A 126 2.31 -21.73 19.26
CA LYS A 126 2.65 -20.83 20.37
C LYS A 126 2.00 -19.46 20.20
N GLY A 127 0.69 -19.47 19.90
CA GLY A 127 -0.12 -18.27 19.70
C GLY A 127 0.22 -17.45 18.46
N ILE A 128 1.16 -17.89 17.62
CA ILE A 128 1.47 -17.26 16.34
C ILE A 128 0.71 -18.04 15.25
N PRO A 129 0.01 -17.38 14.34
CA PRO A 129 -0.55 -18.03 13.15
C PRO A 129 0.51 -18.85 12.39
N ASP A 130 0.20 -20.08 12.03
CA ASP A 130 1.14 -21.02 11.36
C ASP A 130 0.45 -21.78 10.22
N GLY A 131 -0.30 -21.04 9.41
CA GLY A 131 -1.13 -21.58 8.35
C GLY A 131 -2.60 -21.26 8.57
N GLY A 132 -3.31 -20.96 7.49
CA GLY A 132 -4.75 -20.77 7.55
C GLY A 132 -5.34 -20.33 6.23
N GLN A 133 -6.66 -20.43 6.14
CA GLN A 133 -7.42 -19.90 5.02
C GLN A 133 -8.73 -19.35 5.53
N PHE A 134 -9.17 -18.24 4.96
CA PHE A 134 -10.44 -17.64 5.34
C PHE A 134 -11.10 -16.96 4.16
N LYS A 135 -12.43 -17.04 4.18
CA LYS A 135 -13.34 -16.45 3.22
C LYS A 135 -14.28 -15.52 3.96
N LEU A 136 -14.45 -14.33 3.42
CA LEU A 136 -15.28 -13.27 3.98
C LEU A 136 -16.13 -12.71 2.85
N ALA A 137 -17.43 -12.58 3.07
CA ALA A 137 -18.34 -11.87 2.18
C ALA A 137 -19.15 -10.90 3.03
N ILE A 138 -19.14 -9.61 2.68
CA ILE A 138 -19.90 -8.59 3.39
C ILE A 138 -20.87 -7.96 2.41
N GLU A 139 -22.16 -8.05 2.73
CA GLU A 139 -23.23 -7.37 1.99
C GLU A 139 -23.37 -5.94 2.53
N GLN A 140 -23.47 -4.99 1.59
CA GLN A 140 -23.62 -3.56 1.84
C GLN A 140 -22.66 -2.97 2.89
N PRO A 141 -21.35 -3.25 2.81
CA PRO A 141 -20.45 -2.79 3.85
C PRO A 141 -20.26 -1.28 3.79
N VAL A 142 -20.18 -0.67 4.97
CA VAL A 142 -19.76 0.73 5.15
C VAL A 142 -18.57 0.75 6.08
N PHE A 143 -17.47 1.35 5.62
CA PHE A 143 -16.23 1.49 6.37
C PHE A 143 -15.87 2.96 6.54
N GLN A 144 -15.61 3.37 7.77
CA GLN A 144 -15.05 4.68 8.07
C GLN A 144 -14.00 4.54 9.18
N GLN A 145 -12.73 4.79 8.85
CA GLN A 145 -11.65 4.71 9.84
C GLN A 145 -11.76 5.78 10.93
N SER A 146 -12.00 7.04 10.54
CA SER A 146 -12.11 8.18 11.45
C SER A 146 -13.12 9.19 10.92
N LYS A 147 -13.58 10.12 11.78
CA LYS A 147 -14.56 11.15 11.40
C LYS A 147 -14.11 12.06 10.25
N SER A 148 -12.80 12.20 10.02
CA SER A 148 -12.25 13.01 8.94
C SER A 148 -12.31 12.32 7.57
N ASN A 149 -12.52 11.01 7.54
CA ASN A 149 -12.46 10.23 6.32
C ASN A 149 -13.85 10.11 5.70
N GLN A 150 -13.92 10.14 4.37
CA GLN A 150 -15.12 9.74 3.65
C GLN A 150 -15.37 8.25 3.87
N ALA A 151 -16.62 7.91 4.22
CA ALA A 151 -17.02 6.52 4.35
C ALA A 151 -16.97 5.83 2.98
N LEU A 152 -16.40 4.63 2.94
CA LEU A 152 -16.45 3.76 1.77
C LEU A 152 -17.70 2.90 1.87
N GLU A 153 -18.51 2.95 0.83
CA GLU A 153 -19.76 2.23 0.76
C GLU A 153 -19.77 1.34 -0.49
N PHE A 154 -19.99 0.05 -0.28
CA PHE A 154 -20.05 -0.93 -1.36
C PHE A 154 -21.40 -1.63 -1.36
N GLY A 155 -21.77 -2.23 -2.49
CA GLY A 155 -22.91 -3.13 -2.57
C GLY A 155 -22.57 -4.51 -1.99
N ARG A 156 -21.34 -4.98 -2.24
CA ARG A 156 -20.80 -6.25 -1.71
C ARG A 156 -19.28 -6.20 -1.73
N LEU A 157 -18.64 -6.84 -0.76
CA LEU A 157 -17.19 -7.06 -0.72
C LEU A 157 -16.92 -8.54 -0.46
N GLU A 158 -15.97 -9.12 -1.18
CA GLU A 158 -15.53 -10.50 -1.01
C GLU A 158 -14.01 -10.56 -0.88
N MET A 159 -13.56 -11.34 0.10
CA MET A 159 -12.14 -11.61 0.29
C MET A 159 -11.91 -13.10 0.53
N GLU A 160 -10.94 -13.66 -0.17
CA GLU A 160 -10.35 -14.97 0.16
C GLU A 160 -8.86 -14.78 0.38
N ALA A 161 -8.37 -15.22 1.52
CA ALA A 161 -6.96 -15.08 1.87
C ALA A 161 -6.42 -16.33 2.55
N LYS A 162 -5.10 -16.53 2.39
CA LYS A 162 -4.34 -17.59 3.04
C LYS A 162 -3.25 -16.99 3.90
N GLN A 163 -3.19 -17.45 5.14
CA GLN A 163 -2.13 -17.11 6.06
C GLN A 163 -1.02 -18.17 5.96
N PHE A 164 0.22 -17.74 5.92
CA PHE A 164 1.39 -18.61 5.97
C PHE A 164 2.50 -17.96 6.78
N THR A 165 3.32 -18.79 7.42
CA THR A 165 4.41 -18.31 8.30
C THR A 165 5.72 -18.94 7.87
N SER A 166 6.76 -18.12 7.82
CA SER A 166 8.13 -18.58 7.58
C SER A 166 9.04 -18.02 8.68
N GLY A 167 9.38 -18.88 9.63
CA GLY A 167 10.12 -18.48 10.83
C GLY A 167 9.33 -17.47 11.68
N LYS A 168 9.78 -16.22 11.73
CA LYS A 168 9.11 -15.12 12.47
C LYS A 168 8.27 -14.21 11.58
N PHE A 169 8.24 -14.49 10.28
CA PHE A 169 7.57 -13.67 9.29
C PHE A 169 6.19 -14.26 9.01
N ILE A 170 5.16 -13.48 9.32
CA ILE A 170 3.76 -13.81 9.07
C ILE A 170 3.41 -13.17 7.74
N SER A 171 2.80 -13.94 6.86
CA SER A 171 2.32 -13.45 5.57
C SER A 171 0.85 -13.78 5.36
N LEU A 172 0.19 -12.89 4.64
CA LEU A 172 -1.20 -12.99 4.22
C LEU A 172 -1.28 -12.83 2.71
N GLY A 173 -1.49 -13.95 2.01
CA GLY A 173 -1.74 -13.99 0.57
C GLY A 173 -3.23 -13.84 0.28
N VAL A 174 -3.64 -12.66 -0.16
CA VAL A 174 -4.99 -12.34 -0.61
C VAL A 174 -5.17 -12.84 -2.04
N GLN A 175 -5.91 -13.93 -2.19
CA GLN A 175 -6.13 -14.61 -3.47
C GLN A 175 -7.31 -14.01 -4.24
N ARG A 176 -8.31 -13.52 -3.50
CA ARG A 176 -9.45 -12.79 -4.04
C ARG A 176 -9.69 -11.59 -3.15
N PHE A 177 -9.82 -10.43 -3.76
CA PHE A 177 -10.36 -9.23 -3.15
C PHE A 177 -11.17 -8.52 -4.21
N ALA A 178 -12.48 -8.59 -4.08
CA ALA A 178 -13.39 -8.10 -5.10
C ALA A 178 -14.55 -7.33 -4.47
N TRP A 179 -15.02 -6.29 -5.14
CA TRP A 179 -16.16 -5.50 -4.66
C TRP A 179 -17.11 -5.14 -5.79
N LEU A 180 -18.35 -4.89 -5.39
CA LEU A 180 -19.39 -4.29 -6.21
C LEU A 180 -19.66 -2.90 -5.65
N ASN A 181 -19.68 -1.87 -6.50
CA ASN A 181 -20.00 -0.52 -6.03
C ASN A 181 -21.46 -0.44 -5.58
N LYS A 182 -21.76 0.47 -4.64
CA LYS A 182 -23.10 0.61 -4.01
C LYS A 182 -24.26 0.68 -5.02
N ASN A 183 -24.06 1.35 -6.15
CA ASN A 183 -25.11 1.61 -7.13
C ASN A 183 -25.16 0.59 -8.28
N GLN A 184 -24.26 -0.39 -8.31
CA GLN A 184 -24.25 -1.41 -9.36
C GLN A 184 -25.26 -2.52 -9.05
N LYS A 185 -25.91 -3.04 -10.10
CA LYS A 185 -26.88 -4.13 -9.96
C LYS A 185 -26.17 -5.42 -9.54
N ARG A 186 -26.85 -6.24 -8.72
CA ARG A 186 -26.42 -7.62 -8.41
C ARG A 186 -26.22 -8.40 -9.71
N GLY A 187 -25.09 -9.12 -9.79
CA GLY A 187 -24.68 -9.87 -10.98
C GLY A 187 -23.80 -9.10 -11.98
N SER A 188 -23.52 -7.82 -11.74
CA SER A 188 -22.51 -7.08 -12.52
C SER A 188 -21.10 -7.61 -12.22
N ALA A 189 -20.16 -7.40 -13.15
CA ALA A 189 -18.75 -7.72 -12.93
C ALA A 189 -18.22 -6.95 -11.71
N MET A 190 -17.56 -7.67 -10.81
CA MET A 190 -16.93 -7.08 -9.63
C MET A 190 -15.55 -6.53 -10.01
N GLU A 191 -15.20 -5.39 -9.43
CA GLU A 191 -13.82 -4.89 -9.48
C GLU A 191 -12.93 -5.75 -8.57
N SER A 192 -11.63 -5.83 -8.85
CA SER A 192 -10.71 -6.64 -8.07
C SER A 192 -9.32 -6.01 -7.91
N LEU A 193 -8.68 -6.31 -6.79
CA LEU A 193 -7.32 -5.87 -6.44
C LEU A 193 -6.42 -7.05 -6.04
N ALA A 194 -6.64 -8.25 -6.57
CA ALA A 194 -5.88 -9.46 -6.23
C ALA A 194 -5.13 -10.02 -7.47
N PRO A 195 -4.03 -10.78 -7.30
CA PRO A 195 -3.46 -11.24 -6.04
C PRO A 195 -2.57 -10.20 -5.35
N MET A 196 -2.59 -10.20 -4.02
CA MET A 196 -1.69 -9.40 -3.17
C MET A 196 -1.12 -10.26 -2.05
N THR A 197 0.12 -10.04 -1.68
CA THR A 197 0.72 -10.66 -0.49
C THR A 197 1.23 -9.57 0.43
N PHE A 198 0.74 -9.59 1.66
CA PHE A 198 1.26 -8.77 2.75
C PHE A 198 2.13 -9.65 3.64
N GLY A 199 3.21 -9.11 4.16
CA GLY A 199 4.07 -9.82 5.08
C GLY A 199 4.62 -8.90 6.14
N TRP A 200 4.73 -9.39 7.37
CA TRP A 200 5.27 -8.63 8.47
C TRP A 200 5.97 -9.54 9.47
N GLN A 201 6.95 -8.98 10.16
CA GLN A 201 7.54 -9.66 11.31
C GLN A 201 6.67 -9.36 12.53
N ALA A 202 6.23 -10.41 13.24
CA ALA A 202 5.47 -10.22 14.47
C ALA A 202 6.29 -9.35 15.46
N PRO A 203 5.70 -8.28 16.02
CA PRO A 203 6.39 -7.42 16.98
C PRO A 203 6.75 -8.21 18.24
N LYS A 204 7.87 -7.84 18.88
CA LYS A 204 8.09 -8.24 20.29
C LYS A 204 7.11 -7.41 21.14
N ARG A 205 6.75 -7.90 22.33
CA ARG A 205 5.68 -7.33 23.18
C ARG A 205 5.70 -5.79 23.18
N ASP A 206 4.58 -5.18 22.78
CA ASP A 206 4.36 -3.73 22.69
C ASP A 206 5.37 -2.93 21.82
N ASP A 207 6.21 -3.60 21.04
CA ASP A 207 7.05 -2.96 20.02
C ASP A 207 6.26 -2.71 18.73
N GLU A 208 6.71 -1.72 17.98
CA GLU A 208 6.14 -1.40 16.68
C GLU A 208 6.56 -2.40 15.58
N LEU A 209 5.91 -2.33 14.42
CA LEU A 209 6.19 -3.19 13.28
C LEU A 209 7.58 -2.88 12.70
N GLU A 210 8.57 -3.77 12.88
CA GLU A 210 9.94 -3.52 12.39
C GLU A 210 10.13 -3.81 10.90
N LYS A 211 9.36 -4.75 10.34
CA LYS A 211 9.51 -5.21 8.95
C LYS A 211 8.17 -5.44 8.29
N PHE A 212 8.09 -5.00 7.05
CA PHE A 212 6.92 -5.14 6.20
C PHE A 212 7.35 -5.54 4.78
N SER A 213 6.54 -6.35 4.13
CA SER A 213 6.63 -6.63 2.70
C SER A 213 5.24 -6.55 2.08
N PHE A 214 5.20 -6.05 0.86
CA PHE A 214 4.02 -6.08 0.02
C PHE A 214 4.43 -6.54 -1.38
N SER A 215 3.68 -7.45 -1.97
CA SER A 215 3.87 -7.81 -3.38
C SER A 215 2.56 -8.05 -4.10
N SER A 216 2.56 -7.77 -5.40
CA SER A 216 1.41 -8.00 -6.28
C SER A 216 1.87 -8.12 -7.73
N ALA A 217 1.29 -9.07 -8.46
CA ALA A 217 1.57 -9.22 -9.89
C ALA A 217 1.04 -8.03 -10.70
N LYS A 218 -0.09 -7.45 -10.27
CA LYS A 218 -0.72 -6.31 -10.93
C LYS A 218 -1.59 -5.55 -9.94
N ILE A 219 -1.41 -4.23 -9.89
CA ILE A 219 -2.23 -3.35 -9.05
C ILE A 219 -2.56 -2.04 -9.80
N SER A 220 -3.85 -1.71 -9.84
CA SER A 220 -4.33 -0.40 -10.32
C SER A 220 -4.14 0.63 -9.20
N LEU A 221 -3.53 1.77 -9.53
CA LEU A 221 -3.30 2.85 -8.57
C LEU A 221 -4.59 3.57 -8.17
N GLU A 222 -5.57 3.61 -9.06
CA GLU A 222 -6.90 4.17 -8.79
C GLU A 222 -7.61 3.34 -7.72
N ASN A 223 -7.65 2.02 -7.92
CA ASN A 223 -8.28 1.10 -6.98
C ASN A 223 -7.52 1.04 -5.65
N LEU A 224 -6.18 1.00 -5.68
CA LEU A 224 -5.38 1.06 -4.45
C LEU A 224 -5.65 2.35 -3.67
N SER A 225 -5.78 3.49 -4.37
CA SER A 225 -6.07 4.78 -3.73
C SER A 225 -7.41 4.76 -3.01
N LEU A 226 -8.45 4.15 -3.61
CA LEU A 226 -9.77 4.01 -2.98
C LEU A 226 -9.68 3.39 -1.57
N PHE A 227 -8.92 2.29 -1.42
CA PHE A 227 -8.76 1.61 -0.13
C PHE A 227 -7.75 2.30 0.79
N ALA A 228 -6.65 2.83 0.24
CA ALA A 228 -5.61 3.51 1.01
C ALA A 228 -6.16 4.71 1.82
N MET A 229 -7.20 5.38 1.31
CA MET A 229 -7.89 6.47 2.02
C MET A 229 -8.61 6.02 3.29
N ASN A 230 -8.81 4.72 3.55
CA ASN A 230 -9.38 4.26 4.81
C ASN A 230 -8.42 3.39 5.62
N LEU A 231 -7.16 3.32 5.23
CA LEU A 231 -6.11 2.73 6.05
C LEU A 231 -5.61 3.73 7.11
N PRO A 232 -5.06 3.23 8.23
CA PRO A 232 -4.38 4.05 9.24
C PRO A 232 -3.00 4.53 8.73
N ILE A 233 -3.00 5.33 7.66
CA ILE A 233 -1.80 5.97 7.11
C ILE A 233 -1.62 7.40 7.66
N PRO A 234 -0.36 7.89 7.78
CA PRO A 234 -0.08 9.27 8.17
C PRO A 234 -0.80 10.30 7.29
N ASN A 235 -1.34 11.37 7.90
CA ASN A 235 -2.12 12.42 7.21
C ASN A 235 -1.41 13.04 6.00
N ARG A 236 -0.07 13.14 6.03
CA ARG A 236 0.72 13.67 4.91
C ARG A 236 0.62 12.79 3.66
N ILE A 237 0.61 11.46 3.82
CA ILE A 237 0.46 10.52 2.68
C ILE A 237 -0.94 10.64 2.12
N ARG A 238 -1.93 10.69 3.01
CA ARG A 238 -3.34 10.85 2.63
C ARG A 238 -3.54 12.10 1.76
N GLN A 239 -3.09 13.27 2.23
CA GLN A 239 -3.15 14.51 1.45
C GLN A 239 -2.41 14.42 0.12
N MET A 240 -1.26 13.74 0.10
CA MET A 240 -0.51 13.53 -1.14
C MET A 240 -1.29 12.64 -2.12
N LEU A 241 -1.86 11.52 -1.68
CA LEU A 241 -2.66 10.63 -2.53
C LEU A 241 -3.93 11.32 -3.03
N GLU A 242 -4.57 12.14 -2.18
CA GLU A 242 -5.77 12.91 -2.54
C GLU A 242 -5.48 13.94 -3.64
N GLN A 243 -4.33 14.61 -3.57
CA GLN A 243 -3.95 15.66 -4.53
C GLN A 243 -3.27 15.09 -5.78
N ALA A 244 -2.42 14.08 -5.63
CA ALA A 244 -1.68 13.48 -6.73
C ALA A 244 -2.57 12.63 -7.63
N GLU A 245 -3.72 12.14 -7.13
CA GLU A 245 -4.68 11.30 -7.85
C GLU A 245 -3.97 10.26 -8.76
N PRO A 246 -3.16 9.35 -8.19
CA PRO A 246 -2.33 8.47 -9.00
C PRO A 246 -3.19 7.51 -9.83
N ARG A 247 -2.80 7.32 -11.10
CA ARG A 247 -3.48 6.48 -12.09
C ARG A 247 -2.51 5.59 -12.82
N GLY A 248 -3.03 4.56 -13.47
CA GLY A 248 -2.25 3.55 -14.20
C GLY A 248 -2.00 2.30 -13.38
N GLU A 249 -1.18 1.42 -13.93
CA GLU A 249 -0.98 0.07 -13.41
C GLU A 249 0.49 -0.15 -13.03
N LEU A 250 0.69 -0.72 -11.84
CA LEU A 250 1.99 -1.29 -11.49
C LEU A 250 1.94 -2.81 -11.67
N LEU A 251 2.98 -3.35 -12.29
CA LEU A 251 3.12 -4.79 -12.55
C LEU A 251 4.35 -5.33 -11.82
N ASP A 252 4.31 -6.58 -11.39
CA ASP A 252 5.39 -7.27 -10.69
C ASP A 252 5.99 -6.43 -9.56
N VAL A 253 5.09 -5.91 -8.71
CA VAL A 253 5.44 -5.01 -7.62
C VAL A 253 5.95 -5.82 -6.45
N ASP A 254 7.11 -5.45 -5.94
CA ASP A 254 7.64 -5.91 -4.67
C ASP A 254 8.16 -4.71 -3.88
N ILE A 255 7.65 -4.57 -2.66
CA ILE A 255 8.03 -3.53 -1.71
C ILE A 255 8.46 -4.24 -0.43
N THR A 256 9.65 -3.91 0.05
CA THR A 256 10.15 -4.35 1.36
C THR A 256 10.57 -3.14 2.15
N TRP A 257 10.28 -3.16 3.45
CA TRP A 257 10.63 -2.09 4.37
C TRP A 257 11.09 -2.69 5.69
N ALA A 258 12.16 -2.13 6.25
CA ALA A 258 12.70 -2.50 7.54
C ALA A 258 13.18 -1.26 8.30
N GLU A 259 12.62 -1.03 9.50
CA GLU A 259 12.97 0.08 10.37
C GLU A 259 13.03 -0.35 11.84
N SER A 260 13.94 0.25 12.60
CA SER A 260 14.17 -0.09 14.01
C SER A 260 13.33 0.73 14.99
N LYS A 261 12.72 1.84 14.53
CA LYS A 261 11.78 2.72 15.27
C LYS A 261 10.86 3.41 14.27
N SER A 262 9.55 3.16 14.31
CA SER A 262 8.57 3.38 13.23
C SER A 262 8.09 4.82 13.12
N ASN A 263 9.00 5.77 12.97
CA ASN A 263 8.62 7.08 12.46
C ASN A 263 8.74 7.06 10.93
N ILE A 264 7.81 6.37 10.24
CA ILE A 264 7.79 6.20 8.77
C ILE A 264 8.29 7.48 8.07
N PRO A 265 9.57 7.57 7.63
CA PRO A 265 10.13 8.79 7.09
C PRO A 265 9.68 8.94 5.64
N LEU A 266 8.68 9.78 5.37
CA LEU A 266 8.13 9.93 4.03
C LEU A 266 8.65 11.18 3.32
N ILE A 267 9.36 10.89 2.23
CA ILE A 267 9.85 11.74 1.13
C ILE A 267 10.89 12.79 1.54
N GLY A 268 10.73 13.48 2.68
CA GLY A 268 11.74 14.42 3.18
C GLY A 268 13.00 13.75 3.76
N GLY A 269 12.88 12.50 4.24
CA GLY A 269 14.01 11.72 4.80
C GLY A 269 14.70 10.78 3.80
N LEU A 270 14.13 10.64 2.59
CA LEU A 270 14.69 9.80 1.52
C LEU A 270 15.98 10.40 0.95
N LEU A 271 16.06 11.73 0.87
CA LEU A 271 17.22 12.43 0.33
C LEU A 271 18.32 12.69 1.38
N SER A 272 18.01 12.59 2.68
CA SER A 272 18.99 12.80 3.77
C SER A 272 19.83 11.57 4.08
N GLY A 273 19.56 10.41 3.46
CA GLY A 273 20.27 9.14 3.70
C GLY A 273 20.04 8.54 5.09
N GLN A 274 19.11 9.09 5.88
CA GLN A 274 18.74 8.64 7.23
C GLN A 274 17.30 8.08 7.28
N GLY A 275 16.66 7.87 6.12
CA GLY A 275 15.35 7.24 6.00
C GLY A 275 15.38 5.73 6.27
N PRO A 276 14.21 5.07 6.21
CA PRO A 276 14.11 3.66 6.51
C PRO A 276 14.82 2.85 5.42
N LYS A 277 15.24 1.62 5.72
CA LYS A 277 15.73 0.72 4.66
C LYS A 277 14.52 0.19 3.90
N PHE A 278 14.48 0.42 2.59
CA PHE A 278 13.43 -0.11 1.74
C PHE A 278 14.02 -0.63 0.43
N ASN A 279 13.31 -1.55 -0.21
CA ASN A 279 13.50 -1.84 -1.63
C ASN A 279 12.14 -1.81 -2.31
N ILE A 280 12.09 -1.19 -3.48
CA ILE A 280 10.90 -1.13 -4.34
C ILE A 280 11.33 -1.59 -5.73
N THR A 281 10.62 -2.56 -6.27
CA THR A 281 10.73 -2.98 -7.67
C THR A 281 9.36 -3.05 -8.30
N GLY A 282 9.27 -2.71 -9.58
CA GLY A 282 8.04 -2.87 -10.34
C GLY A 282 8.17 -2.35 -11.77
N ALA A 283 7.29 -2.82 -12.64
CA ALA A 283 7.06 -2.21 -13.94
C ALA A 283 5.93 -1.19 -13.83
N LEU A 284 6.14 -0.04 -14.45
CA LEU A 284 5.22 1.08 -14.54
C LEU A 284 4.49 0.97 -15.88
N ASN A 285 3.16 1.00 -15.86
CA ASN A 285 2.33 1.02 -17.06
C ASN A 285 1.39 2.22 -17.02
N GLN A 286 1.68 3.22 -17.85
CA GLN A 286 0.89 4.45 -18.01
C GLN A 286 0.64 5.21 -16.70
N ILE A 287 1.64 5.25 -15.82
CA ILE A 287 1.55 5.93 -14.54
C ILE A 287 1.35 7.43 -14.76
N SER A 288 0.32 7.96 -14.12
CA SER A 288 0.00 9.37 -14.17
C SER A 288 -0.24 9.90 -12.76
N VAL A 289 0.38 11.02 -12.43
CA VAL A 289 0.23 11.72 -11.15
C VAL A 289 0.10 13.21 -11.42
N LYS A 290 -0.82 13.85 -10.71
CA LYS A 290 -0.89 15.30 -10.64
C LYS A 290 0.25 15.82 -9.77
N GLY A 291 0.71 17.03 -10.07
CA GLY A 291 1.75 17.68 -9.28
C GLY A 291 1.32 17.85 -7.82
N TYR A 292 2.24 17.60 -6.89
CA TYR A 292 2.02 17.81 -5.46
C TYR A 292 3.11 18.73 -4.91
N ARG A 293 2.73 19.99 -4.67
CA ARG A 293 3.66 21.08 -4.30
C ARG A 293 4.82 21.16 -5.30
N ASP A 294 5.95 21.72 -4.88
CA ASP A 294 7.19 21.76 -5.68
C ASP A 294 8.04 20.48 -5.50
N ILE A 295 7.43 19.40 -4.99
CA ILE A 295 8.14 18.16 -4.62
C ILE A 295 7.96 17.09 -5.71
N ILE A 296 6.73 16.95 -6.24
CA ILE A 296 6.40 15.94 -7.24
C ILE A 296 5.87 16.68 -8.48
N PRO A 297 6.55 16.60 -9.64
CA PRO A 297 6.04 17.18 -10.87
C PRO A 297 4.79 16.44 -11.35
N SER A 298 4.00 17.07 -12.21
CA SER A 298 2.92 16.34 -12.87
C SER A 298 3.51 15.43 -13.93
N ILE A 299 3.07 14.17 -13.97
CA ILE A 299 3.51 13.15 -14.91
C ILE A 299 2.28 12.50 -15.52
N SER A 300 2.31 12.20 -16.80
CA SER A 300 1.26 11.45 -17.51
C SER A 300 1.86 10.39 -18.43
N ASN A 301 1.27 9.21 -18.42
CA ASN A 301 1.66 8.05 -19.24
C ASN A 301 3.10 7.53 -19.03
N LEU A 302 3.67 7.68 -17.83
CA LEU A 302 4.98 7.14 -17.50
C LEU A 302 4.96 5.61 -17.50
N SER A 303 5.78 5.03 -18.36
CA SER A 303 5.95 3.58 -18.48
C SER A 303 7.42 3.20 -18.46
N GLY A 304 7.74 2.07 -17.85
CA GLY A 304 9.12 1.66 -17.64
C GLY A 304 9.28 0.61 -16.55
N LYS A 305 10.51 0.43 -16.06
CA LYS A 305 10.81 -0.43 -14.91
C LYS A 305 11.64 0.31 -13.89
N ILE A 306 11.18 0.33 -12.64
CA ILE A 306 11.86 0.95 -11.52
C ILE A 306 12.41 -0.11 -10.56
N ILE A 307 13.63 0.11 -10.10
CA ILE A 307 14.28 -0.64 -9.03
C ILE A 307 14.98 0.39 -8.16
N THR A 308 14.61 0.51 -6.89
CA THR A 308 15.18 1.53 -6.00
C THR A 308 15.23 1.06 -4.56
N ASN A 309 16.20 1.58 -3.83
CA ASN A 309 16.32 1.51 -2.39
C ASN A 309 16.70 2.88 -1.83
N GLN A 310 17.07 2.94 -0.55
CA GLN A 310 17.38 4.19 0.15
C GLN A 310 18.65 4.91 -0.34
N ASN A 311 19.55 4.21 -1.03
CA ASN A 311 20.84 4.75 -1.46
C ASN A 311 20.99 4.83 -2.97
N GLN A 312 20.24 4.04 -3.74
CA GLN A 312 20.40 3.97 -5.19
C GLN A 312 19.14 3.47 -5.87
N GLY A 313 19.04 3.73 -7.17
CA GLY A 313 18.00 3.17 -8.00
C GLY A 313 18.27 3.36 -9.48
N SER A 314 17.38 2.77 -10.26
CA SER A 314 17.36 2.88 -11.71
C SER A 314 15.92 2.88 -12.21
N LEU A 315 15.69 3.65 -13.26
CA LEU A 315 14.47 3.68 -14.04
C LEU A 315 14.84 3.43 -15.50
N LYS A 316 14.38 2.30 -16.06
CA LYS A 316 14.39 2.08 -17.51
C LYS A 316 13.10 2.63 -18.07
N LEU A 317 13.19 3.76 -18.76
CA LEU A 317 12.07 4.46 -19.36
C LEU A 317 11.71 3.81 -20.71
N ASN A 318 10.42 3.60 -20.94
CA ASN A 318 9.86 3.25 -22.25
C ASN A 318 8.41 3.72 -22.29
N SER A 319 8.23 5.03 -22.44
CA SER A 319 6.92 5.69 -22.41
C SER A 319 6.50 6.12 -23.81
N GLN A 320 5.19 6.05 -24.04
CA GLN A 320 4.52 6.62 -25.21
C GLN A 320 3.58 7.71 -24.73
N ASN A 321 3.52 8.83 -25.46
CA ASN A 321 2.71 10.00 -25.08
C ASN A 321 3.01 10.52 -23.66
N LEU A 322 4.30 10.55 -23.29
CA LEU A 322 4.76 11.04 -21.99
C LEU A 322 4.52 12.55 -21.88
N GLY A 323 3.74 12.96 -20.90
CA GLY A 323 3.58 14.38 -20.55
C GLY A 323 4.19 14.67 -19.19
N LEU A 324 4.94 15.76 -19.09
CA LEU A 324 5.54 16.26 -17.86
C LEU A 324 5.16 17.73 -17.66
N VAL A 325 4.89 18.13 -16.42
CA VAL A 325 4.76 19.54 -16.04
C VAL A 325 5.74 19.82 -14.92
N ILE A 326 6.78 20.60 -15.23
CA ILE A 326 7.86 20.96 -14.32
C ILE A 326 7.94 22.49 -14.31
N THR A 327 7.60 23.10 -13.18
CA THR A 327 7.73 24.54 -12.98
C THR A 327 9.19 24.92 -12.80
N ASP A 328 9.55 26.12 -13.25
CA ASP A 328 10.88 26.73 -13.05
C ASP A 328 12.08 25.93 -13.59
N PHE A 329 11.86 24.99 -14.53
CA PHE A 329 12.94 24.24 -15.18
C PHE A 329 13.22 24.72 -16.60
N LEU A 330 12.17 24.89 -17.42
CA LEU A 330 12.27 25.37 -18.80
C LEU A 330 11.29 26.53 -19.04
N ALA A 331 11.51 27.28 -20.11
CA ALA A 331 10.65 28.37 -20.52
C ALA A 331 9.20 27.91 -20.76
N GLU A 332 9.01 26.74 -21.38
CA GLU A 332 7.72 26.06 -21.41
C GLU A 332 7.68 24.97 -20.31
N PRO A 333 6.87 25.12 -19.26
CA PRO A 333 6.78 24.14 -18.18
C PRO A 333 6.13 22.82 -18.60
N ARG A 334 5.33 22.81 -19.67
CA ARG A 334 4.63 21.62 -20.15
C ARG A 334 5.38 20.95 -21.29
N LEU A 335 5.93 19.78 -21.01
CA LEU A 335 6.65 18.97 -21.99
C LEU A 335 5.78 17.79 -22.41
N GLN A 336 5.45 17.73 -23.70
CA GLN A 336 4.75 16.60 -24.30
C GLN A 336 5.66 15.90 -25.30
N PHE A 337 5.87 14.60 -25.08
CA PHE A 337 6.68 13.74 -25.92
C PHE A 337 5.84 12.60 -26.49
N ASP A 338 5.95 12.36 -27.79
CA ASP A 338 5.32 11.21 -28.46
C ASP A 338 5.97 9.92 -27.98
N SER A 339 7.30 9.94 -27.81
CA SER A 339 8.07 8.82 -27.27
C SER A 339 9.18 9.29 -26.34
N ALA A 340 9.44 8.51 -25.29
CA ALA A 340 10.54 8.72 -24.37
C ALA A 340 11.11 7.36 -23.93
N SER A 341 12.42 7.16 -24.09
CA SER A 341 13.11 5.92 -23.72
C SER A 341 14.50 6.21 -23.19
N GLY A 342 15.10 5.25 -22.47
CA GLY A 342 16.47 5.35 -21.97
C GLY A 342 16.61 4.94 -20.51
N GLY A 343 17.79 5.12 -19.95
CA GLY A 343 18.11 4.80 -18.56
C GLY A 343 18.30 6.05 -17.71
N LEU A 344 17.66 6.06 -16.55
CA LEU A 344 18.03 6.96 -15.45
C LEU A 344 18.57 6.12 -14.30
N THR A 345 19.62 6.61 -13.65
CA THR A 345 20.19 6.02 -12.45
C THR A 345 20.42 7.09 -11.41
N TRP A 346 20.25 6.75 -10.14
CA TRP A 346 20.61 7.64 -9.05
C TRP A 346 21.36 6.86 -7.98
N SER A 347 22.33 7.50 -7.34
CA SER A 347 23.05 6.92 -6.20
C SER A 347 23.53 8.00 -5.24
N LEU A 348 23.47 7.69 -3.95
CA LEU A 348 24.00 8.50 -2.87
C LEU A 348 25.43 8.04 -2.59
N LYS A 349 26.41 8.85 -3.00
CA LYS A 349 27.84 8.61 -2.75
C LYS A 349 28.41 9.78 -1.96
N ASN A 350 29.13 9.51 -0.87
CA ASN A 350 29.76 10.56 -0.03
C ASN A 350 28.79 11.67 0.44
N LYS A 351 27.53 11.29 0.74
CA LYS A 351 26.42 12.21 1.08
C LYS A 351 26.02 13.18 -0.04
N GLN A 352 26.30 12.84 -1.29
CA GLN A 352 25.88 13.59 -2.47
C GLN A 352 25.11 12.68 -3.41
N TRP A 353 24.03 13.22 -3.99
CA TRP A 353 23.25 12.51 -4.99
C TRP A 353 23.90 12.69 -6.35
N GLN A 354 24.18 11.57 -6.99
CA GLN A 354 24.63 11.49 -8.37
C GLN A 354 23.50 10.89 -9.22
N ILE A 355 23.08 11.61 -10.26
CA ILE A 355 22.02 11.21 -11.18
C ILE A 355 22.63 11.04 -12.58
N GLY A 356 22.58 9.83 -13.11
CA GLY A 356 23.07 9.50 -14.45
C GLY A 356 21.93 9.33 -15.45
N PHE A 357 22.15 9.82 -16.67
CA PHE A 357 21.27 9.65 -17.83
C PHE A 357 22.03 8.89 -18.91
N ASP A 358 21.48 7.78 -19.37
CA ASP A 358 22.09 6.91 -20.37
C ASP A 358 21.11 6.72 -21.52
N GLN A 359 21.52 7.17 -22.72
CA GLN A 359 20.73 7.12 -23.94
C GLN A 359 19.28 7.59 -23.76
N LEU A 360 19.07 8.68 -23.03
CA LEU A 360 17.74 9.26 -22.86
C LEU A 360 17.29 9.86 -24.19
N SER A 361 16.43 9.15 -24.90
CA SER A 361 15.86 9.57 -26.17
C SER A 361 14.43 10.06 -25.95
N VAL A 362 14.15 11.27 -26.40
CA VAL A 362 12.78 11.81 -26.43
C VAL A 362 12.49 12.37 -27.82
N SER A 363 11.23 12.32 -28.23
CA SER A 363 10.84 12.93 -29.48
C SER A 363 9.40 13.43 -29.45
N ASN A 364 9.17 14.50 -30.20
CA ASN A 364 7.85 15.04 -30.50
C ASN A 364 7.88 15.70 -31.90
N PRO A 365 6.83 16.42 -32.33
CA PRO A 365 6.79 17.10 -33.63
C PRO A 365 7.79 18.27 -33.78
N ASP A 366 8.35 18.77 -32.68
CA ASP A 366 9.24 19.93 -32.63
C ASP A 366 10.71 19.52 -32.56
N ILE A 367 11.04 18.43 -31.85
CA ILE A 367 12.42 18.03 -31.57
C ILE A 367 12.55 16.51 -31.44
N ALA A 368 13.72 15.99 -31.82
CA ALA A 368 14.23 14.72 -31.31
C ALA A 368 15.56 14.95 -30.64
N LEU A 369 15.71 14.36 -29.45
CA LEU A 369 16.87 14.52 -28.59
C LEU A 369 17.34 13.15 -28.13
N ILE A 370 18.66 12.98 -28.07
CA ILE A 370 19.33 11.88 -27.38
C ILE A 370 20.32 12.51 -26.40
N ALA A 371 20.15 12.25 -25.12
CA ALA A 371 20.97 12.82 -24.05
C ALA A 371 21.71 11.73 -23.28
N ASN A 372 22.96 12.04 -22.95
CA ASN A 372 23.78 11.29 -22.01
C ASN A 372 24.39 12.28 -21.02
N GLY A 373 24.44 11.91 -19.75
CA GLY A 373 25.04 12.83 -18.79
C GLY A 373 25.06 12.33 -17.37
N ASN A 374 25.59 13.19 -16.52
CA ASN A 374 25.69 13.00 -15.11
C ASN A 374 25.47 14.33 -14.40
N TYR A 375 24.60 14.33 -13.40
CA TYR A 375 24.31 15.46 -12.55
C TYR A 375 24.73 15.11 -11.12
N LEU A 376 25.59 15.94 -10.54
CA LEU A 376 26.03 15.80 -9.16
C LEU A 376 25.43 16.94 -8.35
N ILE A 377 24.58 16.59 -7.39
CA ILE A 377 24.04 17.54 -6.42
C ILE A 377 25.16 17.92 -5.44
N GLY A 378 25.40 19.22 -5.34
CA GLY A 378 26.36 19.82 -4.43
C GLY A 378 25.97 19.56 -2.97
N LYS A 379 26.98 19.56 -2.10
CA LYS A 379 26.73 19.71 -0.66
C LYS A 379 26.26 21.13 -0.37
N GLU A 380 25.73 21.33 0.83
CA GLU A 380 25.34 22.66 1.32
C GLU A 380 26.45 23.69 1.03
N LYS A 381 26.10 24.77 0.31
CA LYS A 381 27.00 25.86 -0.13
C LYS A 381 28.05 25.48 -1.21
N THR A 382 27.94 24.33 -1.85
CA THR A 382 28.70 24.02 -3.08
C THR A 382 27.74 23.93 -4.26
N PRO A 383 28.09 24.48 -5.43
CA PRO A 383 27.24 24.41 -6.61
C PRO A 383 27.10 22.97 -7.11
N ASP A 384 26.02 22.74 -7.83
CA ASP A 384 25.79 21.48 -8.53
C ASP A 384 26.76 21.36 -9.71
N THR A 385 26.99 20.14 -10.21
CA THR A 385 27.82 19.92 -11.39
C THR A 385 27.07 19.09 -12.42
N LEU A 386 26.86 19.65 -13.60
CA LEU A 386 26.25 19.01 -14.75
C LEU A 386 27.32 18.69 -15.78
N ASP A 387 27.33 17.44 -16.24
CA ASP A 387 28.06 16.99 -17.42
C ASP A 387 27.01 16.38 -18.36
N LEU A 388 26.62 17.10 -19.40
CA LEU A 388 25.54 16.72 -20.31
C LEU A 388 26.01 16.81 -21.76
N SER A 389 25.73 15.76 -22.52
CA SER A 389 25.94 15.68 -23.96
C SER A 389 24.61 15.38 -24.63
N ILE A 390 24.16 16.26 -25.50
CA ILE A 390 22.90 16.14 -26.22
C ILE A 390 23.20 16.08 -27.71
N GLN A 391 22.52 15.18 -28.40
CA GLN A 391 22.42 15.12 -29.85
C GLN A 391 21.00 15.45 -30.26
N PHE A 392 20.87 16.27 -31.31
CA PHE A 392 19.60 16.65 -31.91
C PHE A 392 19.56 16.11 -33.35
N PRO A 393 19.11 14.87 -33.58
CA PRO A 393 18.94 14.35 -34.93
C PRO A 393 18.08 15.27 -35.80
N ARG A 394 17.02 15.84 -35.20
CA ARG A 394 16.16 16.85 -35.81
C ARG A 394 15.65 17.85 -34.77
N GLY A 395 15.39 19.08 -35.20
CA GLY A 395 14.65 20.06 -34.40
C GLY A 395 14.18 21.24 -35.24
N LYS A 396 13.06 21.86 -34.86
CA LYS A 396 12.58 23.10 -35.47
C LYS A 396 13.16 24.30 -34.75
N ALA A 397 13.90 25.13 -35.46
CA ALA A 397 14.49 26.35 -34.90
C ALA A 397 13.40 27.29 -34.34
N GLY A 398 12.25 27.35 -35.01
CA GLY A 398 11.08 28.15 -34.63
C GLY A 398 10.47 27.82 -33.26
N THR A 399 10.80 26.68 -32.66
CA THR A 399 10.23 26.24 -31.37
C THR A 399 11.30 25.99 -30.30
N ILE A 400 12.59 26.24 -30.61
CA ILE A 400 13.69 25.92 -29.69
C ILE A 400 13.63 26.74 -28.40
N TYR A 401 13.08 27.95 -28.45
CA TYR A 401 12.94 28.84 -27.29
C TYR A 401 12.14 28.22 -26.15
N ARG A 402 11.26 27.25 -26.44
CA ARG A 402 10.46 26.51 -25.45
C ARG A 402 11.33 25.62 -24.54
N TYR A 403 12.48 25.19 -25.06
CA TYR A 403 13.41 24.28 -24.39
C TYR A 403 14.62 24.99 -23.76
N LEU A 404 14.56 26.32 -23.61
CA LEU A 404 15.58 27.09 -22.90
C LEU A 404 15.34 27.04 -21.38
N PRO A 405 16.41 27.11 -20.55
CA PRO A 405 16.27 27.17 -19.09
C PRO A 405 15.36 28.31 -18.63
N ALA A 406 14.60 28.07 -17.56
CA ALA A 406 13.68 29.07 -17.01
C ALA A 406 14.43 30.26 -16.37
N GLU A 407 15.63 30.01 -15.85
CA GLU A 407 16.54 30.94 -15.19
C GLU A 407 17.16 31.95 -16.18
N MET A 408 17.18 31.61 -17.46
CA MET A 408 17.66 32.50 -18.51
C MET A 408 16.84 33.79 -18.54
N SER A 409 17.52 34.94 -18.68
CA SER A 409 16.87 36.25 -18.66
C SER A 409 15.75 36.33 -19.71
N ARG A 410 14.66 37.02 -19.35
CA ARG A 410 13.50 37.17 -20.23
C ARG A 410 13.86 37.81 -21.57
N ASP A 411 14.75 38.79 -21.55
CA ASP A 411 15.21 39.48 -22.76
C ASP A 411 16.00 38.56 -23.69
N ALA A 412 16.87 37.71 -23.14
CA ALA A 412 17.64 36.77 -23.93
C ALA A 412 16.72 35.68 -24.54
N ARG A 413 15.72 35.19 -23.78
CA ARG A 413 14.72 34.25 -24.32
C ARG A 413 13.89 34.89 -25.44
N THR A 414 13.45 36.13 -25.24
CA THR A 414 12.70 36.90 -26.25
C THR A 414 13.55 37.15 -27.50
N TYR A 415 14.85 37.40 -27.34
CA TYR A 415 15.76 37.55 -28.46
C TYR A 415 15.85 36.26 -29.28
N ILE A 416 16.04 35.10 -28.65
CA ILE A 416 16.11 33.80 -29.36
C ILE A 416 14.78 33.50 -30.06
N GLU A 417 13.64 33.70 -29.38
CA GLU A 417 12.31 33.53 -29.97
C GLU A 417 12.13 34.37 -31.24
N LYS A 418 12.59 35.62 -31.25
CA LYS A 418 12.47 36.52 -32.40
C LYS A 418 13.54 36.31 -33.47
N ALA A 419 14.73 35.84 -33.10
CA ALA A 419 15.85 35.63 -34.01
C ALA A 419 15.66 34.37 -34.87
N PHE A 420 15.04 33.32 -34.31
CA PHE A 420 14.83 32.05 -34.99
C PHE A 420 13.34 31.81 -35.24
N VAL A 421 12.78 32.48 -36.26
CA VAL A 421 11.34 32.38 -36.60
C VAL A 421 11.01 31.06 -37.31
N THR A 422 11.88 30.61 -38.22
CA THR A 422 11.74 29.36 -38.98
C THR A 422 13.10 28.73 -39.24
N GLY A 423 13.14 27.42 -39.46
CA GLY A 423 14.33 26.69 -39.86
C GLY A 423 14.39 25.30 -39.25
N ASP A 424 15.24 24.45 -39.83
CA ASP A 424 15.43 23.07 -39.41
C ASP A 424 16.87 22.86 -38.93
N ILE A 425 17.00 22.26 -37.76
CA ILE A 425 18.25 21.77 -37.20
C ILE A 425 18.37 20.31 -37.61
N ASN A 426 19.40 19.99 -38.38
CA ASN A 426 19.73 18.62 -38.78
C ASN A 426 21.07 18.24 -38.13
N ASN A 427 21.07 17.17 -37.33
CA ASN A 427 22.28 16.65 -36.68
C ASN A 427 23.03 17.67 -35.80
N GLY A 428 22.30 18.39 -34.93
CA GLY A 428 22.91 19.29 -33.95
C GLY A 428 23.53 18.55 -32.77
N SER A 429 24.45 19.21 -32.06
CA SER A 429 24.95 18.72 -30.77
C SER A 429 25.16 19.86 -29.79
N LEU A 430 24.99 19.56 -28.49
CA LEU A 430 25.22 20.49 -27.38
C LEU A 430 25.97 19.76 -26.27
N ARG A 431 26.98 20.43 -25.71
CA ARG A 431 27.77 19.93 -24.60
C ARG A 431 27.75 20.97 -23.48
N ILE A 432 27.25 20.58 -22.32
CA ILE A 432 27.26 21.40 -21.12
C ILE A 432 28.15 20.72 -20.08
N LYS A 433 29.06 21.48 -19.48
CA LYS A 433 29.95 21.00 -18.42
C LYS A 433 30.23 22.09 -17.41
N GLY A 434 29.77 21.94 -16.16
CA GLY A 434 30.00 22.92 -15.09
C GLY A 434 28.79 23.09 -14.17
N ASP A 435 28.70 24.26 -13.53
CA ASP A 435 27.55 24.64 -12.70
C ASP A 435 26.33 24.91 -13.60
N PRO A 436 25.20 24.19 -13.43
CA PRO A 436 24.00 24.37 -14.24
C PRO A 436 23.38 25.78 -14.14
N ASN A 437 23.70 26.56 -13.08
CA ASN A 437 23.19 27.92 -12.92
C ASN A 437 24.07 28.98 -13.61
N LEU A 438 25.27 28.60 -14.04
CA LEU A 438 26.25 29.49 -14.69
C LEU A 438 26.53 29.09 -16.15
N ALA A 439 26.09 27.91 -16.57
CA ALA A 439 26.24 27.36 -17.91
C ALA A 439 25.02 27.67 -18.79
#